data_AF-S4PVL1-F1
#
_entry.id   AF-S4PVL1-F1
#
_cell.length_a   1.000
_cell.length_b   1.000
_cell.length_c   1.000
_cell.angle_alpha   90.00
_cell.angle_beta   90.00
_cell.angle_gamma   90.00
#
_symmetry.space_group_name_H-M   'P 1'
#
loop_
_entity.id
_entity.type
_entity.pdbx_description
1 polymer ?
#
loop_
_entity_poly.entity_id
_entity_poly.type
_entity_poly.pdbx_seq_one_letter_code
_entity_poly.pdbx_strand_id
1 'polypeptide(L)'
;MPYSFGNLAKNRKGSLITINYKRVIETWFDEEHKEYFYTREPMARFLDMGDITDQVALKKKLQCKDFGWYMENVAYDVYDKFPKLPKNVHWGMVKNKASGLCMDTMGKAA
;
A
#
# COMPACT_ATOMS: atom_id res chain seq x y z
N MET A 1 12.30 1.89 -14.28
CA MET A 1 11.18 2.00 -15.25
C MET A 1 11.65 2.85 -16.41
N PRO A 2 11.52 2.42 -17.67
CA PRO A 2 12.07 3.14 -18.84
C PRO A 2 11.38 4.48 -19.14
N TYR A 3 10.31 4.82 -18.42
CA TYR A 3 9.57 6.08 -18.57
C TYR A 3 9.43 6.81 -17.23
N SER A 4 9.42 8.15 -17.29
CA SER A 4 9.17 9.04 -16.16
C SER A 4 7.76 9.61 -16.23
N PHE A 5 7.15 9.88 -15.07
CA PHE A 5 5.83 10.49 -14.98
C PHE A 5 5.80 11.98 -15.37
N GLY A 6 6.97 12.60 -15.59
CA GLY A 6 7.08 13.98 -16.07
C GLY A 6 6.28 14.96 -15.21
N ASN A 7 5.41 15.76 -15.84
CA ASN A 7 4.61 16.77 -15.17
C ASN A 7 3.56 16.21 -14.19
N LEU A 8 3.16 14.94 -14.34
CA LEU A 8 2.18 14.30 -13.44
C LEU A 8 2.73 14.17 -12.02
N ALA A 9 4.05 14.10 -11.84
CA ALA A 9 4.70 13.96 -10.54
C ALA A 9 4.89 15.29 -9.81
N LYS A 10 4.90 16.42 -10.52
CA LYS A 10 5.39 17.71 -9.98
C LYS A 10 4.56 18.25 -8.82
N ASN A 11 3.26 17.94 -8.77
CA ASN A 11 2.33 18.54 -7.81
C ASN A 11 1.82 17.55 -6.75
N ARG A 12 2.39 16.35 -6.66
CA ARG A 12 1.93 15.31 -5.73
C ARG A 12 2.86 15.18 -4.54
N LYS A 13 2.29 15.19 -3.33
CA LYS A 13 3.01 14.84 -2.10
C LYS A 13 3.09 13.32 -2.00
N GLY A 14 4.24 12.75 -2.35
CA GLY A 14 4.50 11.31 -2.29
C GLY A 14 4.71 10.66 -3.65
N SER A 15 5.17 9.41 -3.65
CA SER A 15 5.40 8.64 -4.87
C SER A 15 4.08 8.39 -5.62
N LEU A 16 4.02 8.80 -6.88
CA LEU A 16 2.87 8.51 -7.76
C LEU A 16 2.55 7.03 -7.83
N ILE A 17 3.57 6.18 -7.79
CA ILE A 17 3.41 4.72 -7.81
C ILE A 17 2.65 4.28 -6.57
N THR A 18 3.05 4.75 -5.38
CA THR A 18 2.41 4.40 -4.11
C THR A 18 0.98 4.93 -4.05
N ILE A 19 0.72 6.13 -4.58
CA ILE A 19 -0.64 6.68 -4.72
C ILE A 19 -1.51 5.79 -5.61
N ASN A 20 -0.97 5.33 -6.74
CA ASN A 20 -1.70 4.43 -7.63
C ASN A 20 -1.95 3.05 -7.02
N TYR A 21 -0.98 2.50 -6.29
CA TYR A 21 -1.20 1.29 -5.49
C TYR A 21 -2.31 1.48 -4.48
N LYS A 22 -2.29 2.59 -3.72
CA LYS A 22 -3.35 2.90 -2.76
C LYS A 22 -4.74 2.93 -3.39
N ARG A 23 -4.90 3.54 -4.57
CA ARG A 23 -6.19 3.55 -5.31
C ARG A 23 -6.68 2.14 -5.62
N VAL A 24 -5.79 1.27 -6.09
CA VAL A 24 -6.12 -0.12 -6.42
C VAL A 24 -6.51 -0.88 -5.14
N ILE A 25 -5.72 -0.73 -4.08
CA ILE A 25 -5.97 -1.37 -2.78
C ILE A 25 -7.33 -0.94 -2.23
N GLU A 26 -7.60 0.36 -2.11
CA GLU A 26 -8.85 0.89 -1.54
C GLU A 26 -10.09 0.59 -2.42
N THR A 27 -9.91 0.35 -3.72
CA THR A 27 -11.03 -0.04 -4.60
C THR A 27 -11.32 -1.54 -4.49
N TRP A 28 -10.29 -2.38 -4.63
CA TRP A 28 -10.47 -3.80 -4.93
C TRP A 28 -10.30 -4.71 -3.70
N PHE A 29 -9.38 -4.38 -2.80
CA PHE A 29 -9.09 -5.23 -1.64
C PHE A 29 -10.17 -5.05 -0.58
N ASP A 30 -10.36 -6.08 0.25
CA ASP A 30 -11.21 -5.99 1.44
C ASP A 30 -10.44 -5.43 2.64
N GLU A 31 -11.13 -5.27 3.76
CA GLU A 31 -10.57 -4.70 5.00
C GLU A 31 -9.41 -5.52 5.58
N GLU A 32 -9.40 -6.85 5.42
CA GLU A 32 -8.29 -7.67 5.91
C GLU A 32 -7.07 -7.50 4.99
N HIS A 33 -7.27 -7.64 3.68
CA HIS A 33 -6.17 -7.72 2.73
C HIS A 33 -5.48 -6.38 2.50
N LYS A 34 -6.22 -5.26 2.59
CA LYS A 34 -5.60 -3.93 2.50
C LYS A 34 -4.65 -3.63 3.67
N GLU A 35 -4.86 -4.26 4.83
CA GLU A 35 -4.00 -4.08 5.99
C GLU A 35 -2.61 -4.71 5.80
N TYR A 36 -2.49 -5.77 4.98
CA TYR A 36 -1.18 -6.32 4.62
C TYR A 36 -0.34 -5.32 3.80
N PHE A 37 -0.98 -4.57 2.89
CA PHE A 37 -0.32 -3.49 2.16
C PHE A 37 0.15 -2.38 3.12
N TYR A 38 -0.73 -1.92 4.01
CA TYR A 38 -0.38 -0.86 4.96
C TYR A 38 0.57 -1.29 6.08
N THR A 39 0.74 -2.59 6.29
CA THR A 39 1.80 -3.11 7.16
C THR A 39 3.16 -2.95 6.50
N ARG A 40 3.27 -3.21 5.19
CA ARG A 40 4.52 -3.00 4.42
C ARG A 40 4.81 -1.52 4.15
N GLU A 41 3.78 -0.75 3.82
CA GLU A 41 3.89 0.65 3.44
C GLU A 41 3.04 1.55 4.37
N PRO A 42 3.40 1.71 5.66
CA PRO A 42 2.54 2.42 6.62
C PRO A 42 2.31 3.89 6.26
N MET A 43 3.31 4.54 5.66
CA MET A 43 3.22 5.92 5.20
C MET A 43 2.12 6.12 4.15
N ALA A 44 1.78 5.09 3.38
CA ALA A 44 0.74 5.18 2.35
C ALA A 44 -0.63 5.54 2.96
N ARG A 45 -0.89 5.23 4.23
CA ARG A 45 -2.14 5.61 4.91
C ARG A 45 -2.41 7.11 4.86
N PHE A 46 -1.36 7.93 4.94
CA PHE A 46 -1.47 9.40 4.97
C PHE A 46 -1.39 10.06 3.59
N LEU A 47 -1.16 9.28 2.52
CA LEU A 47 -1.13 9.82 1.17
C LEU A 47 -2.55 10.09 0.68
N ASP A 48 -2.77 11.28 0.11
CA ASP A 48 -4.00 11.59 -0.59
C ASP A 48 -4.05 10.85 -1.94
N MET A 49 -5.04 9.97 -2.07
CA MET A 49 -5.26 9.21 -3.31
C MET A 49 -6.21 9.93 -4.28
N GLY A 50 -6.82 11.05 -3.89
CA GLY A 50 -7.91 11.69 -4.60
C GLY A 50 -9.20 10.85 -4.56
N ASP A 51 -10.15 11.23 -5.39
CA ASP A 51 -11.47 10.58 -5.45
C ASP A 51 -11.42 9.24 -6.20
N ILE A 52 -12.05 8.22 -5.62
CA ILE A 52 -12.24 6.87 -6.21
C ILE A 52 -13.71 6.43 -6.24
N THR A 53 -14.65 7.37 -6.05
CA THR A 53 -16.09 7.08 -5.89
C THR A 53 -16.64 6.30 -7.07
N ASP A 54 -16.29 6.67 -8.31
CA ASP A 54 -16.74 6.00 -9.52
C ASP A 54 -16.24 4.55 -9.61
N GLN A 55 -14.99 4.30 -9.19
CA GLN A 55 -14.39 2.96 -9.21
C GLN A 55 -15.07 2.04 -8.18
N VAL A 56 -15.36 2.57 -6.98
CA VAL A 56 -16.10 1.84 -5.95
C VAL A 56 -17.55 1.59 -6.39
N ALA A 57 -18.20 2.57 -7.02
CA ALA A 57 -19.54 2.42 -7.58
C ALA A 57 -19.59 1.37 -8.69
N LEU A 58 -18.57 1.32 -9.55
CA LEU A 58 -18.43 0.31 -10.59
C LEU A 58 -18.33 -1.10 -10.00
N LYS A 59 -17.49 -1.32 -8.98
CA LYS A 59 -17.36 -2.61 -8.27
C LYS A 59 -18.72 -3.08 -7.73
N LYS A 60 -19.50 -2.17 -7.14
CA LYS A 60 -20.86 -2.47 -6.65
C LYS A 60 -21.83 -2.79 -7.78
N LYS A 61 -21.84 -1.99 -8.84
CA LYS A 61 -22.72 -2.17 -10.02
C LYS A 61 -22.50 -3.52 -10.70
N LEU A 62 -21.24 -3.96 -10.80
CA LEU A 62 -20.88 -5.25 -11.41
C LEU A 62 -21.09 -6.45 -10.48
N GLN A 63 -21.55 -6.22 -9.24
CA GLN A 63 -21.74 -7.28 -8.24
C GLN A 63 -20.48 -8.15 -8.06
N CYS A 64 -19.32 -7.49 -8.04
CA CYS A 64 -18.05 -8.19 -7.90
C CYS A 64 -17.99 -8.95 -6.58
N LYS A 65 -17.32 -10.11 -6.60
CA LYS A 65 -16.97 -10.86 -5.39
C LYS A 65 -15.95 -10.06 -4.56
N ASP A 66 -15.89 -10.35 -3.26
CA ASP A 66 -14.89 -9.77 -2.38
C ASP A 66 -13.48 -10.32 -2.68
N PHE A 67 -12.47 -9.68 -2.11
CA PHE A 67 -11.08 -10.02 -2.38
C PHE A 67 -10.64 -11.31 -1.68
N GLY A 68 -11.22 -11.63 -0.51
CA GLY A 68 -11.04 -12.91 0.15
C GLY A 68 -11.42 -14.09 -0.73
N TRP A 69 -12.57 -14.01 -1.42
CA TRP A 69 -12.95 -15.02 -2.41
C TRP A 69 -11.89 -15.17 -3.51
N TYR A 70 -11.33 -14.07 -4.02
CA TYR A 70 -10.28 -14.11 -5.05
C TYR A 70 -9.01 -14.81 -4.53
N MET A 71 -8.59 -14.49 -3.30
CA MET A 71 -7.43 -15.11 -2.67
C MET A 71 -7.63 -16.60 -2.39
N GLU A 72 -8.86 -17.04 -2.10
CA GLU A 72 -9.18 -18.45 -1.86
C GLU A 72 -9.35 -19.26 -3.15
N ASN A 73 -9.95 -18.68 -4.19
CA ASN A 73 -10.42 -19.43 -5.36
C ASN A 73 -9.56 -19.24 -6.61
N VAL A 74 -8.85 -18.13 -6.73
CA VAL A 74 -8.07 -17.77 -7.93
C VAL A 74 -6.59 -17.69 -7.62
N ALA A 75 -6.22 -17.02 -6.53
CA ALA A 75 -4.83 -16.75 -6.13
C ALA A 75 -4.42 -17.56 -4.88
N TYR A 76 -4.87 -18.82 -4.81
CA TYR A 76 -4.73 -19.69 -3.63
C TYR A 76 -3.28 -20.02 -3.25
N ASP A 77 -2.37 -19.99 -4.21
CA ASP A 77 -0.95 -20.33 -4.06
C ASP A 77 -0.08 -19.14 -3.62
N VAL A 78 -0.64 -17.92 -3.56
CA VAL A 78 0.11 -16.71 -3.21
C VAL A 78 0.70 -16.82 -1.81
N TYR A 79 -0.04 -17.37 -0.85
CA TYR A 79 0.41 -17.47 0.53
C TYR A 79 1.52 -18.50 0.76
N ASP A 80 1.75 -19.43 -0.17
CA ASP A 80 2.86 -20.39 -0.09
C ASP A 80 4.22 -19.69 -0.22
N LYS A 81 4.26 -18.62 -1.03
CA LYS A 81 5.49 -17.83 -1.28
C LYS A 81 5.50 -16.51 -0.51
N PHE A 82 4.33 -15.95 -0.24
CA PHE A 82 4.17 -14.63 0.37
C PHE A 82 3.20 -14.72 1.56
N PRO A 83 3.66 -15.21 2.73
CA PRO A 83 2.79 -15.43 3.88
C PRO A 83 2.16 -14.13 4.41
N LYS A 84 1.01 -14.27 5.07
CA LYS A 84 0.30 -13.18 5.74
C LYS A 84 1.21 -12.46 6.74
N LEU A 85 1.21 -11.13 6.69
CA LEU A 85 2.06 -10.32 7.56
C LEU A 85 1.36 -10.00 8.88
N PRO A 86 2.06 -10.07 10.02
CA PRO A 86 1.52 -9.59 11.29
C PRO A 86 1.43 -8.06 11.27
N LYS A 87 0.48 -7.50 12.03
CA LYS A 87 0.34 -6.05 12.16
C LYS A 87 1.58 -5.43 12.82
N ASN A 88 1.99 -4.25 12.35
CA ASN A 88 3.07 -3.49 12.97
C ASN A 88 2.69 -3.06 14.40
N VAL A 89 3.59 -3.27 15.36
CA VAL A 89 3.44 -2.70 16.71
C VAL A 89 3.79 -1.21 16.69
N HIS A 90 4.93 -0.88 16.09
CA HIS A 90 5.41 0.48 15.86
C HIS A 90 6.13 0.56 14.52
N TRP A 91 6.17 1.76 13.94
CA TRP A 91 6.90 2.04 12.71
C TRP A 91 7.25 3.53 12.66
N GLY A 92 8.30 3.89 11.91
CA GLY A 92 8.78 5.26 11.77
C GLY A 92 10.28 5.37 12.06
N MET A 93 10.73 6.57 12.44
CA MET A 93 12.13 6.82 12.76
C MET A 93 12.51 6.23 14.13
N VAL A 94 13.68 5.61 14.19
CA VAL A 94 14.29 5.17 15.46
C VAL A 94 15.29 6.23 15.90
N LYS A 95 14.92 7.02 16.90
CA LYS A 95 15.73 8.14 17.41
C LYS A 95 16.35 7.80 18.76
N ASN A 96 17.67 7.92 18.87
CA ASN A 96 18.37 7.84 20.14
C ASN A 96 18.10 9.10 20.97
N LYS A 97 17.58 8.94 22.19
CA LYS A 97 17.22 10.09 23.05
C LYS A 97 18.43 10.85 23.61
N ALA A 98 19.55 10.17 23.85
CA ALA A 98 20.74 10.78 24.46
C ALA A 98 21.52 11.64 23.46
N SER A 99 21.74 11.13 22.24
CA SER A 99 22.47 11.85 21.19
C SER A 99 21.58 12.69 20.28
N GLY A 100 20.26 12.42 20.25
CA GLY A 100 19.34 13.05 19.33
C GLY A 100 19.46 12.57 17.87
N LEU A 101 20.32 11.59 17.59
CA LEU A 101 20.54 11.04 16.24
C LEU A 101 19.49 9.98 15.89
N CYS A 102 19.18 9.87 14.60
CA CYS A 102 18.33 8.80 14.06
C CYS A 102 19.18 7.68 13.48
N MET A 103 18.74 6.44 13.68
CA MET A 103 19.29 5.29 12.97
C MET A 103 18.87 5.37 11.49
N ASP A 104 19.85 5.23 10.59
CA ASP A 104 19.65 5.29 9.15
C ASP A 104 20.45 4.16 8.48
N THR A 105 19.92 3.58 7.41
CA THR A 105 20.58 2.48 6.68
C THR A 105 21.58 2.98 5.64
N MET A 106 21.70 4.29 5.43
CA MET A 106 22.53 4.91 4.41
C MET A 106 22.23 4.37 3.00
N GLY A 107 20.96 3.99 2.76
CA GLY A 107 20.52 3.40 1.49
C GLY A 107 20.94 1.94 1.25
N LYS A 108 21.51 1.27 2.25
CA LYS A 108 21.84 -0.16 2.15
C LYS A 108 20.57 -1.01 2.25
N ALA A 109 20.50 -2.05 1.42
CA ALA A 109 19.49 -3.10 1.59
C ALA A 109 19.72 -3.83 2.93
N ALA A 110 18.61 -4.24 3.54
CA ALA A 110 18.62 -5.13 4.71
C ALA A 110 18.95 -6.56 4.31
#